data_AF-A0A0J9T0M7-F1
#
_entry.id   AF-A0A0J9T0M7-F1
#
_cell.length_a   1.000
_cell.length_b   1.000
_cell.length_c   1.000
_cell.angle_alpha   90.00
_cell.angle_beta   90.00
_cell.angle_gamma   90.00
#
_symmetry.space_group_name_H-M   'P 1'
#
loop_
_entity.id
_entity.type
_entity.pdbx_description
1 polymer ?
#
loop_
_entity_poly.entity_id
_entity_poly.type
_entity_poly.pdbx_seq_one_letter_code
_entity_poly.pdbx_strand_id
1 'polypeptide(L)'
;MAPDSTDLSKFNYNEENVFNNFHSQKIHNALKKDVKDTDYDKYCQDKNLNKTEKNDVKKLCKKITHNLKKLSNNKNIGKNNKERCLNVKYWIYGQLIKLLNKNAYSNNRKSIIEYFRNAENKIYKKLINSGYPCPVEIDNEINKWEEKVLLYDYFKNYHSIIEWNNSSNKKNCEKYSEYVKSIISHYDKIKKSDCCGIKYLDCKDYFKCEEQYNPKIILKKLRCNGEQAEDPPENTLAKDEKENGAAIPI
;
A
#
# COMPACT_ATOMS: atom_id res chain seq x y z
N MET A 1 6.40 -3.59 -33.86
CA MET A 1 6.42 -3.61 -32.38
C MET A 1 6.28 -2.18 -31.89
N ALA A 2 5.07 -1.77 -31.51
CA ALA A 2 4.87 -0.47 -30.88
C ALA A 2 5.50 -0.47 -29.48
N PRO A 3 6.02 0.66 -28.97
CA PRO A 3 6.42 0.73 -27.58
C PRO A 3 5.17 0.45 -26.74
N ASP A 4 5.33 -0.41 -25.75
CA ASP A 4 4.37 -0.70 -24.69
C ASP A 4 4.08 0.61 -23.92
N SER A 5 3.33 1.53 -24.53
CA SER A 5 2.88 2.76 -23.90
C SER A 5 1.68 2.38 -23.07
N THR A 6 1.96 1.79 -21.91
CA THR A 6 0.91 1.52 -20.94
C THR A 6 0.25 2.84 -20.60
N ASP A 7 -1.03 2.96 -20.96
CA ASP A 7 -1.88 4.07 -20.58
C ASP A 7 -2.17 3.99 -19.08
N LEU A 8 -1.33 4.68 -18.31
CA LEU A 8 -1.42 4.81 -16.86
C LEU A 8 -2.35 5.98 -16.45
N SER A 9 -3.10 6.58 -17.39
CA SER A 9 -3.99 7.73 -17.13
C SER A 9 -5.12 7.43 -16.15
N LYS A 10 -5.48 6.13 -15.99
CA LYS A 10 -6.52 5.67 -15.08
C LYS A 10 -6.03 5.42 -13.65
N PHE A 11 -4.71 5.43 -13.41
CA PHE A 11 -4.17 5.27 -12.07
C PHE A 11 -4.35 6.55 -11.25
N ASN A 12 -5.40 6.57 -10.43
CA ASN A 12 -5.55 7.61 -9.42
C ASN A 12 -4.79 7.19 -8.15
N TYR A 13 -3.49 7.50 -8.10
CA TYR A 13 -2.73 7.41 -6.85
C TYR A 13 -3.29 8.44 -5.87
N ASN A 14 -4.22 8.00 -5.03
CA ASN A 14 -4.98 8.82 -4.10
C ASN A 14 -4.06 9.44 -3.01
N GLU A 15 -3.28 10.46 -3.38
CA GLU A 15 -2.61 11.33 -2.43
C GLU A 15 -3.51 12.44 -1.94
N GLU A 16 -4.56 12.79 -2.69
CA GLU A 16 -5.46 13.90 -2.42
C GLU A 16 -6.91 13.38 -2.41
N ASN A 17 -7.39 13.13 -1.19
CA ASN A 17 -8.78 13.19 -0.76
C ASN A 17 -9.79 12.22 -1.39
N VAL A 18 -10.05 11.17 -0.62
CA VAL A 18 -11.45 10.78 -0.35
C VAL A 18 -11.68 10.51 1.15
N PHE A 19 -10.68 9.97 1.86
CA PHE A 19 -10.80 9.55 3.27
C PHE A 19 -9.61 9.98 4.12
N ASN A 20 -9.76 11.05 4.89
CA ASN A 20 -8.71 11.52 5.81
C ASN A 20 -8.39 10.52 6.94
N ASN A 21 -9.28 9.57 7.19
CA ASN A 21 -9.12 8.54 8.23
C ASN A 21 -8.38 7.29 7.74
N PHE A 22 -8.18 7.10 6.43
CA PHE A 22 -7.45 5.96 5.89
C PHE A 22 -6.02 5.89 6.42
N HIS A 23 -5.61 4.69 6.82
CA HIS A 23 -4.29 4.45 7.38
C HIS A 23 -3.18 4.68 6.34
N SER A 24 -3.39 4.26 5.08
CA SER A 24 -2.41 4.52 4.01
C SER A 24 -2.20 6.02 3.80
N GLN A 25 -3.25 6.83 3.90
CA GLN A 25 -3.15 8.29 3.77
C GLN A 25 -2.32 8.93 4.90
N LYS A 26 -2.46 8.45 6.14
CA LYS A 26 -1.63 8.89 7.27
C LYS A 26 -0.14 8.59 7.00
N ILE A 27 0.15 7.40 6.48
CA ILE A 27 1.50 6.99 6.08
C ILE A 27 2.02 7.90 4.96
N HIS A 28 1.26 8.09 3.89
CA HIS A 28 1.65 8.91 2.74
C HIS A 28 1.96 10.35 3.17
N ASN A 29 1.12 10.94 4.01
CA ASN A 29 1.34 12.29 4.54
C ASN A 29 2.63 12.39 5.36
N ALA A 30 2.97 11.36 6.15
CA ALA A 30 4.23 11.31 6.89
C ALA A 30 5.46 11.24 5.97
N LEU A 31 5.32 10.69 4.76
CA LEU A 31 6.39 10.51 3.77
C LEU A 31 6.52 11.69 2.78
N LYS A 32 5.50 12.54 2.65
CA LYS A 32 5.46 13.67 1.70
C LYS A 32 6.42 14.83 2.01
N LYS A 33 6.94 14.90 3.23
CA LYS A 33 7.74 16.04 3.73
C LYS A 33 8.84 16.46 2.76
N ASP A 34 8.91 17.76 2.46
CA ASP A 34 9.95 18.30 1.58
C ASP A 34 11.32 18.27 2.27
N VAL A 35 12.35 17.92 1.50
CA VAL A 35 13.72 17.76 1.97
C VAL A 35 14.58 18.84 1.33
N LYS A 36 15.07 19.79 2.14
CA LYS A 36 15.94 20.90 1.69
C LYS A 36 17.43 20.61 1.85
N ASP A 37 17.76 19.56 2.57
CA ASP A 37 19.13 19.17 2.91
C ASP A 37 19.93 18.70 1.68
N THR A 38 21.21 19.08 1.63
CA THR A 38 22.17 18.74 0.58
C THR A 38 22.85 17.39 0.80
N ASP A 39 22.75 16.78 1.98
CA ASP A 39 23.31 15.46 2.32
C ASP A 39 22.85 14.32 1.40
N TYR A 40 21.73 14.56 0.71
CA TYR A 40 21.09 13.61 -0.20
C TYR A 40 21.60 13.73 -1.65
N ASP A 41 22.29 14.83 -2.01
CA ASP A 41 22.77 15.07 -3.37
C ASP A 41 23.74 13.99 -3.87
N LYS A 42 24.52 13.37 -2.97
CA LYS A 42 25.43 12.26 -3.32
C LYS A 42 24.71 11.00 -3.83
N TYR A 43 23.45 10.80 -3.44
CA TYR A 43 22.61 9.72 -3.96
C TYR A 43 21.83 10.16 -5.20
N CYS A 44 21.55 11.46 -5.30
CA CYS A 44 20.69 12.08 -6.30
C CYS A 44 21.49 12.97 -7.25
N GLN A 45 22.41 12.34 -7.99
CA GLN A 45 23.27 13.03 -8.94
C GLN A 45 22.46 13.68 -10.07
N ASP A 46 23.06 14.64 -10.77
CA ASP A 46 22.41 15.27 -11.92
C ASP A 46 22.33 14.31 -13.10
N LYS A 47 21.28 14.48 -13.91
CA LYS A 47 21.07 13.73 -15.15
C LYS A 47 20.78 14.68 -16.30
N ASN A 48 21.13 14.27 -17.52
CA ASN A 48 20.82 15.03 -18.72
C ASN A 48 19.32 14.88 -19.06
N LEU A 49 18.51 15.77 -18.49
CA LEU A 49 17.06 15.88 -18.65
C LEU A 49 16.72 17.36 -18.88
N ASN A 50 15.54 17.64 -19.40
CA ASN A 50 15.08 19.03 -19.47
C ASN A 50 14.96 19.62 -18.05
N LYS A 51 15.02 20.95 -17.91
CA LYS A 51 15.08 21.64 -16.61
C LYS A 51 13.94 21.23 -15.66
N THR A 52 12.72 21.10 -16.17
CA THR A 52 11.54 20.74 -15.37
C THR A 52 11.62 19.29 -14.91
N GLU A 53 11.86 18.34 -15.83
CA GLU A 53 12.04 16.91 -15.52
C GLU A 53 13.19 16.70 -14.52
N LYS A 54 14.32 17.37 -14.74
CA LYS A 54 15.49 17.31 -13.87
C LYS A 54 15.13 17.72 -12.43
N ASN A 55 14.40 18.81 -12.27
CA ASN A 55 14.00 19.31 -10.95
C ASN A 55 13.05 18.35 -10.23
N ASP A 56 12.04 17.81 -10.94
CA ASP A 56 11.09 16.86 -10.37
C ASP A 56 11.78 15.55 -9.96
N VAL A 57 12.64 15.01 -10.83
CA VAL A 57 13.42 13.80 -10.58
C VAL A 57 14.33 13.97 -9.36
N LYS A 58 15.08 15.09 -9.30
CA LYS A 58 15.99 15.37 -8.18
C LYS A 58 15.22 15.58 -6.88
N LYS A 59 14.11 16.32 -6.91
CA LYS A 59 13.24 16.54 -5.74
C LYS A 59 12.71 15.22 -5.20
N LEU A 60 12.19 14.35 -6.06
CA LEU A 60 11.67 13.04 -5.63
C LEU A 60 12.80 12.15 -5.10
N CYS A 61 13.96 12.10 -5.76
CA CYS A 61 15.09 11.30 -5.27
C CYS A 61 15.53 11.70 -3.86
N LYS A 62 15.61 13.01 -3.57
CA LYS A 62 15.95 13.50 -2.22
C LYS A 62 14.93 13.03 -1.18
N LYS A 63 13.63 13.07 -1.50
CA LYS A 63 12.58 12.56 -0.59
C LYS A 63 12.71 11.06 -0.33
N ILE A 64 12.90 10.28 -1.39
CA ILE A 64 13.06 8.82 -1.29
C ILE A 64 14.25 8.47 -0.40
N THR A 65 15.41 9.06 -0.68
CA THR A 65 16.65 8.79 0.07
C THR A 65 16.58 9.27 1.52
N HIS A 66 15.89 10.38 1.80
CA HIS A 66 15.57 10.83 3.16
C HIS A 66 14.70 9.82 3.91
N ASN A 67 13.58 9.42 3.32
CA ASN A 67 12.64 8.48 3.94
C ASN A 67 13.28 7.13 4.24
N LEU A 68 14.11 6.62 3.32
CA LEU A 68 14.88 5.39 3.52
C LEU A 68 15.93 5.52 4.62
N LYS A 69 16.64 6.66 4.72
CA LYS A 69 17.62 6.90 5.80
C LYS A 69 16.99 7.06 7.18
N LYS A 70 15.79 7.64 7.26
CA LYS A 70 15.09 7.91 8.54
C LYS A 70 14.12 6.80 8.93
N LEU A 71 14.14 5.68 8.21
CA LEU A 71 13.20 4.57 8.36
C LEU A 71 13.06 4.09 9.81
N SER A 72 14.18 3.83 10.49
CA SER A 72 14.19 3.32 11.87
C SER A 72 13.61 4.29 12.90
N ASN A 73 13.62 5.59 12.62
CA ASN A 73 13.18 6.65 13.53
C ASN A 73 11.74 7.11 13.27
N ASN A 74 11.16 6.78 12.11
CA ASN A 74 9.82 7.22 11.75
C ASN A 74 8.75 6.23 12.25
N LYS A 75 8.33 6.41 13.50
CA LYS A 75 7.29 5.57 14.13
C LYS A 75 5.90 5.76 13.51
N ASN A 76 5.66 6.86 12.79
CA ASN A 76 4.35 7.17 12.20
C ASN A 76 4.02 6.33 10.95
N ILE A 77 5.01 5.62 10.41
CA ILE A 77 4.88 4.84 9.18
C ILE A 77 5.02 3.33 9.42
N GLY A 78 4.92 2.85 10.66
CA GLY A 78 4.91 1.41 10.95
C GLY A 78 5.45 1.02 12.32
N LYS A 79 5.00 -0.13 12.81
CA LYS A 79 5.32 -0.64 14.15
C LYS A 79 6.74 -1.18 14.26
N ASN A 80 7.23 -1.83 13.20
CA ASN A 80 8.57 -2.42 13.14
C ASN A 80 9.25 -2.09 11.80
N ASN A 81 10.54 -2.40 11.68
CA ASN A 81 11.34 -2.05 10.50
C ASN A 81 10.83 -2.70 9.21
N LYS A 82 10.33 -3.95 9.28
CA LYS A 82 9.74 -4.62 8.11
C LYS A 82 8.53 -3.85 7.60
N GLU A 83 7.60 -3.50 8.49
CA GLU A 83 6.39 -2.75 8.12
C GLU A 83 6.73 -1.36 7.59
N ARG A 84 7.67 -0.65 8.24
CA ARG A 84 8.13 0.67 7.78
C ARG A 84 8.74 0.56 6.38
N CYS A 85 9.57 -0.45 6.14
CA CYS A 85 10.18 -0.69 4.84
C CYS A 85 9.13 -0.91 3.75
N LEU A 86 8.15 -1.79 3.98
CA LEU A 86 7.06 -2.03 3.04
C LEU A 86 6.25 -0.76 2.76
N ASN A 87 5.91 0.00 3.80
CA ASN A 87 5.21 1.28 3.67
C ASN A 87 6.00 2.28 2.80
N VAL A 88 7.32 2.38 2.99
CA VAL A 88 8.17 3.23 2.15
C VAL A 88 8.27 2.67 0.72
N LYS A 89 8.42 1.36 0.54
CA LYS A 89 8.53 0.69 -0.77
C LYS A 89 7.30 0.99 -1.64
N TYR A 90 6.10 0.72 -1.14
CA TYR A 90 4.88 0.95 -1.93
C TYR A 90 4.58 2.44 -2.13
N TRP A 91 4.92 3.30 -1.17
CA TRP A 91 4.85 4.74 -1.38
C TRP A 91 5.81 5.20 -2.50
N ILE A 92 7.06 4.69 -2.53
CA ILE A 92 8.03 4.97 -3.60
C ILE A 92 7.46 4.57 -4.95
N TYR A 93 6.93 3.36 -5.08
CA TYR A 93 6.30 2.90 -6.31
C TYR A 93 5.19 3.84 -6.78
N GLY A 94 4.30 4.27 -5.89
CA GLY A 94 3.27 5.25 -6.21
C GLY A 94 3.83 6.60 -6.68
N GLN A 95 4.87 7.12 -6.03
CA GLN A 95 5.53 8.37 -6.46
C GLN A 95 6.19 8.24 -7.84
N LEU A 96 6.83 7.09 -8.11
CA LEU A 96 7.47 6.84 -9.39
C LEU A 96 6.43 6.75 -10.50
N ILE A 97 5.32 6.03 -10.29
CA ILE A 97 4.23 5.99 -11.27
C ILE A 97 3.72 7.40 -11.55
N LYS A 98 3.45 8.21 -10.51
CA LYS A 98 3.02 9.62 -10.67
C LYS A 98 4.01 10.46 -11.48
N LEU A 99 5.31 10.34 -11.18
CA LEU A 99 6.36 11.06 -11.91
C LEU A 99 6.42 10.62 -13.38
N LEU A 100 6.31 9.32 -13.64
CA LEU A 100 6.39 8.76 -14.99
C LEU A 100 5.13 9.08 -15.81
N ASN A 101 3.96 9.21 -15.17
CA ASN A 101 2.72 9.65 -15.80
C ASN A 101 2.78 11.12 -16.23
N LYS A 102 3.36 11.99 -15.39
CA LYS A 102 3.62 13.40 -15.76
C LYS A 102 4.52 13.50 -17.01
N ASN A 103 5.33 12.48 -17.25
CA ASN A 103 6.27 12.40 -18.38
C ASN A 103 5.91 11.25 -19.34
N ALA A 104 4.62 10.94 -19.51
CA ALA A 104 4.17 9.75 -20.26
C ALA A 104 4.69 9.68 -21.71
N TYR A 105 4.82 10.84 -22.36
CA TYR A 105 5.33 10.96 -23.73
C TYR A 105 6.83 11.26 -23.82
N SER A 106 7.54 11.24 -22.68
CA SER A 106 8.96 11.53 -22.64
C SER A 106 9.79 10.32 -23.09
N ASN A 107 10.69 10.55 -24.05
CA ASN A 107 11.72 9.58 -24.44
C ASN A 107 12.66 9.23 -23.25
N ASN A 108 12.62 10.00 -22.17
CA ASN A 108 13.45 9.81 -20.98
C ASN A 108 12.89 8.78 -19.98
N ARG A 109 11.71 8.17 -20.21
CA ARG A 109 11.07 7.27 -19.24
C ARG A 109 11.99 6.15 -18.73
N LYS A 110 12.63 5.39 -19.62
CA LYS A 110 13.62 4.35 -19.27
C LYS A 110 14.79 4.94 -18.48
N SER A 111 15.25 6.11 -18.90
CA SER A 111 16.32 6.86 -18.25
C SER A 111 15.95 7.26 -16.82
N ILE A 112 14.70 7.69 -16.58
CA ILE A 112 14.21 8.04 -15.24
C ILE A 112 14.16 6.80 -14.34
N ILE A 113 13.66 5.66 -14.82
CA ILE A 113 13.64 4.40 -14.04
C ILE A 113 15.06 4.00 -13.63
N GLU A 114 15.99 4.01 -14.59
CA GLU A 114 17.40 3.67 -14.33
C GLU A 114 18.06 4.64 -13.34
N TYR A 115 17.67 5.92 -13.37
CA TYR A 115 18.14 6.89 -12.39
C TYR A 115 17.73 6.49 -10.97
N PHE A 116 16.46 6.17 -10.75
CA PHE A 116 15.97 5.79 -9.42
C PHE A 116 16.51 4.44 -8.97
N ARG A 117 16.67 3.46 -9.87
CA ARG A 117 17.34 2.19 -9.58
C ARG A 117 18.76 2.40 -9.06
N ASN A 118 19.53 3.29 -9.70
CA ASN A 118 20.88 3.60 -9.26
C ASN A 118 20.92 4.33 -7.92
N ALA A 119 20.01 5.27 -7.69
CA ALA A 119 19.89 5.95 -6.40
C ALA A 119 19.52 4.98 -5.27
N GLU A 120 18.55 4.08 -5.52
CA GLU A 120 18.10 3.02 -4.62
C GLU A 120 19.23 2.06 -4.25
N ASN A 121 19.98 1.56 -5.24
CA ASN A 121 21.14 0.70 -5.01
C ASN A 121 22.20 1.36 -4.12
N LYS A 122 22.49 2.66 -4.34
CA LYS A 122 23.46 3.40 -3.52
C LYS A 122 23.01 3.55 -2.07
N ILE A 123 21.73 3.87 -1.85
CA ILE A 123 21.22 4.01 -0.47
C ILE A 123 21.08 2.64 0.21
N TYR A 124 20.64 1.61 -0.51
CA TYR A 124 20.52 0.25 0.00
C TYR A 124 21.85 -0.29 0.54
N LYS A 125 22.95 -0.14 -0.21
CA LYS A 125 24.31 -0.50 0.25
C LYS A 125 24.69 0.21 1.56
N LYS A 126 24.33 1.49 1.70
CA LYS A 126 24.57 2.23 2.95
C LYS A 126 23.73 1.72 4.11
N LEU A 127 22.47 1.33 3.84
CA LEU A 127 21.54 0.82 4.85
C LEU A 127 21.93 -0.57 5.36
N ILE A 128 22.43 -1.46 4.48
CA ILE A 128 23.01 -2.75 4.88
C ILE A 128 24.09 -2.53 5.95
N ASN A 129 25.03 -1.61 5.70
CA ASN A 129 26.13 -1.32 6.62
C ASN A 129 25.65 -0.73 7.97
N SER A 130 24.41 -0.24 8.03
CA SER A 130 23.79 0.28 9.26
C SER A 130 22.90 -0.73 9.99
N GLY A 131 22.74 -1.95 9.47
CA GLY A 131 21.93 -3.02 10.07
C GLY A 131 20.42 -2.94 9.81
N TYR A 132 19.97 -2.01 8.95
CA TYR A 132 18.55 -1.79 8.65
C TYR A 132 18.28 -1.85 7.14
N PRO A 133 18.49 -3.00 6.47
CA PRO A 133 18.25 -3.12 5.04
C PRO A 133 16.77 -2.90 4.72
N CYS A 134 16.52 -2.20 3.62
CA CYS A 134 15.18 -2.04 3.07
C CYS A 134 15.25 -2.11 1.54
N PRO A 135 15.06 -3.31 0.95
CA PRO A 135 15.11 -3.48 -0.50
C PRO A 135 13.82 -2.94 -1.12
N VAL A 136 13.93 -1.89 -1.94
CA VAL A 136 12.79 -1.31 -2.64
C VAL A 136 12.58 -2.00 -3.98
N GLU A 137 13.64 -2.45 -4.65
CA GLU A 137 13.59 -3.23 -5.91
C GLU A 137 12.88 -2.47 -7.04
N ILE A 138 13.60 -1.53 -7.67
CA ILE A 138 13.11 -0.74 -8.79
C ILE A 138 13.46 -1.46 -10.11
N ASP A 139 12.53 -2.26 -10.62
CA ASP A 139 12.56 -2.91 -11.95
C ASP A 139 11.90 -2.08 -13.07
N ASN A 140 11.56 -2.69 -14.20
CA ASN A 140 10.87 -2.04 -15.34
C ASN A 140 9.37 -2.40 -15.40
N GLU A 141 8.84 -3.19 -14.47
CA GLU A 141 7.50 -3.78 -14.50
C GLU A 141 6.46 -2.86 -13.81
N ILE A 142 6.38 -1.62 -14.28
CA ILE A 142 5.59 -0.55 -13.65
C ILE A 142 4.11 -0.94 -13.46
N ASN A 143 3.54 -1.68 -14.41
CA ASN A 143 2.13 -2.12 -14.34
C ASN A 143 1.89 -3.06 -13.15
N LYS A 144 2.91 -3.84 -12.77
CA LYS A 144 2.85 -4.67 -11.56
C LYS A 144 2.94 -3.80 -10.31
N TRP A 145 3.70 -2.70 -10.34
CA TRP A 145 3.77 -1.78 -9.20
C TRP A 145 2.42 -1.12 -8.93
N GLU A 146 1.71 -0.71 -9.98
CA GLU A 146 0.39 -0.09 -9.86
C GLU A 146 -0.58 -0.98 -9.07
N GLU A 147 -0.72 -2.22 -9.51
CA GLU A 147 -1.60 -3.20 -8.88
C GLU A 147 -1.15 -3.54 -7.45
N LYS A 148 0.17 -3.67 -7.23
CA LYS A 148 0.74 -3.90 -5.89
C LYS A 148 0.43 -2.74 -4.93
N VAL A 149 0.57 -1.49 -5.39
CA VAL A 149 0.28 -0.29 -4.58
C VAL A 149 -1.19 -0.22 -4.22
N LEU A 150 -2.10 -0.41 -5.19
CA LEU A 150 -3.55 -0.39 -4.95
C LEU A 150 -3.97 -1.42 -3.90
N LEU A 151 -3.48 -2.66 -4.05
CA LEU A 151 -3.82 -3.75 -3.14
C LEU A 151 -3.18 -3.55 -1.76
N TYR A 152 -1.91 -3.12 -1.70
CA TYR A 152 -1.24 -2.83 -0.43
C TYR A 152 -2.00 -1.78 0.38
N ASP A 153 -2.38 -0.67 -0.25
CA ASP A 153 -3.15 0.40 0.38
C ASP A 153 -4.52 -0.10 0.86
N TYR A 154 -5.21 -0.88 0.03
CA TYR A 154 -6.48 -1.50 0.41
C TYR A 154 -6.36 -2.33 1.70
N PHE A 155 -5.35 -3.21 1.80
CA PHE A 155 -5.15 -4.00 3.01
C PHE A 155 -4.72 -3.15 4.21
N LYS A 156 -4.02 -2.02 4.00
CA LYS A 156 -3.74 -1.06 5.08
C LYS A 156 -4.99 -0.30 5.54
N ASN A 157 -5.92 -0.04 4.62
CA ASN A 157 -7.15 0.67 4.91
C ASN A 157 -8.27 -0.22 5.45
N TYR A 158 -8.11 -1.55 5.40
CA TYR A 158 -9.10 -2.52 5.89
C TYR A 158 -9.70 -2.15 7.25
N HIS A 159 -8.87 -1.88 8.25
CA HIS A 159 -9.38 -1.54 9.59
C HIS A 159 -10.19 -0.26 9.59
N SER A 160 -9.72 0.79 8.90
CA SER A 160 -10.44 2.06 8.78
C SER A 160 -11.79 1.91 8.07
N ILE A 161 -11.89 1.00 7.10
CA ILE A 161 -13.15 0.68 6.41
C ILE A 161 -14.12 -0.01 7.38
N ILE A 162 -13.66 -1.00 8.15
CA ILE A 162 -14.50 -1.71 9.12
C ILE A 162 -14.94 -0.78 10.26
N GLU A 163 -14.03 0.03 10.81
CA GLU A 163 -14.36 1.03 11.84
C GLU A 163 -15.44 2.01 11.36
N TRP A 164 -15.26 2.56 10.15
CA TRP A 164 -16.27 3.42 9.56
C TRP A 164 -17.60 2.67 9.33
N ASN A 165 -17.55 1.42 8.88
CA ASN A 165 -18.73 0.59 8.68
C ASN A 165 -19.45 0.20 9.99
N ASN A 166 -18.78 0.28 11.13
CA ASN A 166 -19.40 0.07 12.44
C ASN A 166 -19.83 1.40 13.10
N SER A 167 -19.35 2.55 12.60
CA SER A 167 -19.72 3.85 13.14
C SER A 167 -21.18 4.21 12.88
N SER A 168 -21.81 4.97 13.77
CA SER A 168 -23.17 5.50 13.58
C SER A 168 -23.24 6.56 12.48
N ASN A 169 -22.12 7.23 12.18
CA ASN A 169 -22.04 8.26 11.15
C ASN A 169 -21.64 7.66 9.79
N LYS A 170 -22.64 7.43 8.93
CA LYS A 170 -22.44 6.87 7.57
C LYS A 170 -22.08 7.90 6.49
N LYS A 171 -21.56 9.08 6.87
CA LYS A 171 -21.12 10.08 5.89
C LYS A 171 -20.12 9.47 4.89
N ASN A 172 -20.28 9.84 3.62
CA ASN A 172 -19.49 9.36 2.48
C ASN A 172 -19.66 7.86 2.14
N CYS A 173 -20.79 7.21 2.49
CA CYS A 173 -20.98 5.80 2.19
C CYS A 173 -20.77 5.41 0.72
N GLU A 174 -21.34 6.20 -0.19
CA GLU A 174 -21.15 6.02 -1.63
C GLU A 174 -19.68 5.96 -1.99
N LYS A 175 -18.87 6.88 -1.44
CA LYS A 175 -17.44 6.91 -1.71
C LYS A 175 -16.73 5.65 -1.20
N TYR A 176 -17.06 5.18 0.01
CA TYR A 176 -16.44 3.96 0.56
C TYR A 176 -16.79 2.75 -0.29
N SER A 177 -18.06 2.66 -0.69
CA SER A 177 -18.55 1.62 -1.59
C SER A 177 -17.88 1.68 -2.96
N GLU A 178 -17.72 2.86 -3.54
CA GLU A 178 -16.98 3.07 -4.80
C GLU A 178 -15.53 2.65 -4.69
N TYR A 179 -14.84 3.04 -3.60
CA TYR A 179 -13.46 2.62 -3.35
C TYR A 179 -13.35 1.11 -3.22
N VAL A 180 -14.17 0.45 -2.41
CA VAL A 180 -14.12 -1.02 -2.27
C VAL A 180 -14.47 -1.70 -3.59
N LYS A 181 -15.45 -1.17 -4.33
CA LYS A 181 -15.84 -1.68 -5.66
C LYS A 181 -14.70 -1.56 -6.67
N SER A 182 -13.93 -0.48 -6.66
CA SER A 182 -12.80 -0.31 -7.58
C SER A 182 -11.67 -1.31 -7.34
N ILE A 183 -11.56 -1.90 -6.14
CA ILE A 183 -10.54 -2.91 -5.81
C ILE A 183 -10.90 -4.31 -6.33
N ILE A 184 -12.18 -4.59 -6.63
CA ILE A 184 -12.67 -5.94 -6.93
C ILE A 184 -11.90 -6.61 -8.08
N SER A 185 -11.73 -5.92 -9.21
CA SER A 185 -11.08 -6.49 -10.40
C SER A 185 -9.61 -6.83 -10.13
N HIS A 186 -8.89 -5.93 -9.44
CA HIS A 186 -7.48 -6.12 -9.07
C HIS A 186 -7.32 -7.27 -8.08
N TYR A 187 -8.20 -7.35 -7.07
CA TYR A 187 -8.18 -8.44 -6.10
C TYR A 187 -8.47 -9.78 -6.77
N ASP A 188 -9.53 -9.88 -7.58
CA ASP A 188 -9.90 -11.11 -8.28
C ASP A 188 -8.76 -11.62 -9.19
N LYS A 189 -8.11 -10.70 -9.91
CA LYS A 189 -6.99 -11.03 -10.80
C LYS A 189 -5.83 -11.65 -10.03
N ILE A 190 -5.41 -11.05 -8.92
CA ILE A 190 -4.31 -11.58 -8.10
C ILE A 190 -4.73 -12.85 -7.35
N LYS A 191 -5.96 -12.91 -6.83
CA LYS A 191 -6.52 -14.08 -6.15
C LYS A 191 -6.56 -15.33 -7.02
N LYS A 192 -6.84 -15.17 -8.33
CA LYS A 192 -6.84 -16.26 -9.33
C LYS A 192 -5.45 -16.68 -9.81
N SER A 193 -4.40 -15.92 -9.45
CA SER A 193 -3.02 -16.30 -9.73
C SER A 193 -2.47 -17.25 -8.66
N ASP A 194 -1.21 -17.66 -8.80
CA ASP A 194 -0.52 -18.50 -7.81
C ASP A 194 -0.26 -17.80 -6.45
N CYS A 195 -0.62 -16.52 -6.28
CA CYS A 195 -0.45 -15.78 -5.03
C CYS A 195 -1.22 -16.36 -3.83
N CYS A 196 -2.24 -17.20 -4.07
CA CYS A 196 -2.94 -17.95 -3.03
C CYS A 196 -2.65 -19.46 -3.07
N GLY A 197 -1.57 -19.83 -3.75
CA GLY A 197 -1.05 -21.19 -3.81
C GLY A 197 0.48 -21.16 -3.73
N ILE A 198 1.13 -21.72 -4.75
CA ILE A 198 2.58 -22.00 -4.74
C ILE A 198 3.43 -20.71 -4.63
N LYS A 199 2.96 -19.58 -5.18
CA LYS A 199 3.69 -18.30 -5.16
C LYS A 199 3.25 -17.36 -4.03
N TYR A 200 2.63 -17.88 -2.97
CA TYR A 200 2.20 -17.07 -1.83
C TYR A 200 3.34 -16.19 -1.27
N LEU A 201 4.56 -16.72 -1.17
CA LEU A 201 5.70 -15.98 -0.62
C LEU A 201 6.10 -14.75 -1.45
N ASP A 202 5.84 -14.76 -2.75
CA ASP A 202 6.14 -13.64 -3.66
C ASP A 202 5.13 -12.50 -3.50
N CYS A 203 3.94 -12.81 -2.99
CA CYS A 203 2.80 -11.88 -2.92
C CYS A 203 2.47 -11.43 -1.49
N LYS A 204 2.91 -12.17 -0.47
CA LYS A 204 2.56 -11.97 0.96
C LYS A 204 2.76 -10.55 1.49
N ASP A 205 3.64 -9.78 0.85
CA ASP A 205 3.95 -8.41 1.28
C ASP A 205 2.88 -7.39 0.83
N TYR A 206 2.12 -7.66 -0.25
CA TYR A 206 1.05 -6.79 -0.75
C TYR A 206 -0.31 -7.46 -0.90
N PHE A 207 -0.40 -8.78 -0.76
CA PHE A 207 -1.63 -9.51 -0.98
C PHE A 207 -2.00 -10.43 0.19
N LYS A 208 -3.28 -10.45 0.53
CA LYS A 208 -3.87 -11.31 1.55
C LYS A 208 -4.99 -12.15 0.93
N CYS A 209 -4.95 -13.45 1.15
CA CYS A 209 -5.85 -14.41 0.53
C CYS A 209 -7.10 -14.68 1.35
N GLU A 210 -7.12 -14.33 2.62
CA GLU A 210 -8.21 -14.65 3.54
C GLU A 210 -9.50 -13.95 3.10
N GLU A 211 -10.62 -14.69 3.05
CA GLU A 211 -11.89 -14.20 2.50
C GLU A 211 -12.44 -12.97 3.24
N GLN A 212 -12.06 -12.75 4.50
CA GLN A 212 -12.42 -11.54 5.23
C GLN A 212 -11.92 -10.25 4.58
N TYR A 213 -10.85 -10.33 3.76
CA TYR A 213 -10.32 -9.21 3.00
C TYR A 213 -10.85 -9.15 1.57
N ASN A 214 -11.73 -10.06 1.15
CA ASN A 214 -12.29 -10.04 -0.20
C ASN A 214 -13.20 -8.82 -0.37
N PRO A 215 -12.92 -7.90 -1.32
CA PRO A 215 -13.68 -6.67 -1.48
C PRO A 215 -15.15 -6.92 -1.83
N LYS A 216 -15.52 -8.04 -2.46
CA LYS A 216 -16.93 -8.41 -2.68
C LYS A 216 -17.65 -8.73 -1.37
N ILE A 217 -16.95 -9.39 -0.43
CA ILE A 217 -17.50 -9.70 0.89
C ILE A 217 -17.61 -8.42 1.72
N ILE A 218 -16.59 -7.55 1.69
CA ILE A 218 -16.64 -6.25 2.36
C ILE A 218 -17.79 -5.41 1.79
N LEU A 219 -17.91 -5.30 0.47
CA LEU A 219 -18.95 -4.49 -0.18
C LEU A 219 -20.37 -4.92 0.26
N LYS A 220 -20.64 -6.24 0.36
CA LYS A 220 -21.91 -6.76 0.89
C LYS A 220 -22.16 -6.40 2.36
N LYS A 221 -21.09 -6.21 3.14
CA LYS A 221 -21.17 -5.83 4.56
C LYS A 221 -21.27 -4.33 4.78
N LEU A 222 -20.99 -3.50 3.77
CA LEU A 222 -21.09 -2.05 3.92
C LEU A 222 -22.56 -1.65 4.07
N ARG A 223 -22.91 -1.06 5.21
CA ARG A 223 -24.29 -0.62 5.53
C ARG A 223 -24.41 0.88 5.35
N CYS A 224 -24.91 1.33 4.21
CA CYS A 224 -25.11 2.76 3.94
C CYS A 224 -26.31 3.38 4.64
N ASN A 225 -27.35 2.58 4.93
CA ASN A 225 -28.65 3.11 5.32
C ASN A 225 -28.83 3.26 6.84
N GLY A 226 -27.77 3.16 7.64
CA GLY A 226 -27.86 3.35 9.09
C GLY A 226 -28.69 2.29 9.83
N GLU A 227 -29.26 1.30 9.14
CA GLU A 227 -29.89 0.16 9.79
C GLU A 227 -28.83 -0.62 10.57
N GLN A 228 -28.92 -0.52 11.90
CA GLN A 228 -28.31 -1.49 12.81
C GLN A 228 -28.81 -2.86 12.35
N ALA A 229 -27.92 -3.84 12.19
CA ALA A 229 -28.45 -5.19 12.10
C ALA A 229 -28.92 -5.58 13.48
N GLU A 230 -30.13 -6.12 13.52
CA GLU A 230 -30.48 -7.13 14.51
C GLU A 230 -29.34 -8.15 14.55
N ASP A 231 -28.87 -8.44 15.75
CA ASP A 231 -27.83 -9.44 15.97
C ASP A 231 -28.24 -10.74 15.25
N PRO A 232 -27.30 -11.46 14.60
CA PRO A 232 -27.61 -12.77 14.06
C PRO A 232 -28.16 -13.64 15.20
N PRO A 233 -29.18 -14.47 14.97
CA PRO A 233 -29.73 -15.31 16.01
C PRO A 233 -28.60 -16.12 16.65
N GLU A 234 -28.49 -15.97 17.96
CA GLU A 234 -27.54 -16.68 18.81
C GLU A 234 -27.70 -18.17 18.51
N ASN A 235 -26.66 -18.77 17.91
CA ASN A 235 -26.67 -20.20 17.67
C ASN A 235 -26.56 -20.88 19.04
N THR A 236 -27.70 -21.29 19.60
CA THR A 236 -27.81 -22.05 20.84
C THR A 236 -27.04 -23.37 20.71
N LEU A 237 -25.78 -23.37 21.13
CA LEU A 237 -25.01 -24.56 21.44
C LEU A 237 -24.16 -24.28 22.67
N ALA A 238 -24.79 -24.32 23.86
CA ALA A 238 -24.16 -24.69 25.13
C ALA A 238 -25.20 -24.79 26.26
N LYS A 239 -25.81 -25.97 26.39
CA LYS A 239 -26.38 -26.59 27.60
C LYS A 239 -26.30 -28.10 27.31
N ASP A 240 -25.67 -28.99 28.05
CA ASP A 240 -25.12 -28.98 29.40
C ASP A 240 -24.00 -30.03 29.46
N GLU A 241 -22.86 -29.71 30.08
CA GLU A 241 -22.05 -30.73 30.76
C GLU A 241 -21.67 -30.17 32.12
N LYS A 242 -22.49 -30.49 33.12
CA LYS A 242 -22.12 -30.63 34.53
C LYS A 242 -23.33 -31.17 35.29
N GLU A 243 -23.35 -32.48 35.49
CA GLU A 243 -23.54 -33.10 36.81
C GLU A 243 -23.67 -34.62 36.64
N ASN A 244 -22.73 -35.35 37.23
CA ASN A 244 -23.00 -36.61 37.91
C ASN A 244 -21.85 -36.87 38.89
N GLY A 245 -21.94 -36.21 40.04
CA GLY A 245 -21.38 -36.75 41.27
C GLY A 245 -22.33 -37.83 41.77
N ALA A 246 -21.95 -39.10 41.63
CA ALA A 246 -22.59 -40.20 42.32
C ALA A 246 -21.74 -40.57 43.53
N ALA A 247 -22.32 -40.34 44.71
CA ALA A 247 -21.83 -40.80 45.99
C ALA A 247 -21.91 -42.33 46.09
N ILE A 248 -20.91 -42.94 46.74
CA ILE A 248 -20.94 -44.34 47.19
C ILE A 248 -21.30 -44.32 48.69
N PRO A 249 -22.32 -45.06 49.15
CA PRO A 249 -22.55 -45.27 50.58
C PRO A 249 -21.89 -46.55 51.09
N ILE A 250 -21.20 -46.39 52.24
CA ILE A 250 -20.79 -47.34 53.31
C ILE A 250 -20.15 -48.66 52.87
#